data_AF-A0A956CFL3-F1
#
_entry.id   AF-A0A956CFL3-F1
#
_cell.length_a   1.000
_cell.length_b   1.000
_cell.length_c   1.000
_cell.angle_alpha   90.00
_cell.angle_beta   90.00
_cell.angle_gamma   90.00
#
_symmetry.space_group_name_H-M   'P 1'
#
loop_
_entity.id
_entity.type
_entity.pdbx_description
1 polymer ?
#
loop_
_entity_poly.entity_id
_entity_poly.type
_entity_poly.pdbx_seq_one_letter_code
_entity_poly.pdbx_strand_id
1 'polypeptide(L)'
;MGFIERRIHRNVRISDLLRRTVAVVPRLLPGVLLPLFVLWLPMLGFALWAGSEPAPGAEWALIVPAALSAWSVVVAPVLAAFLVAPAVRAQAGSRLKVANVAFGGLSSLGAALLPGVIAGLVTLAGFAACVLPGYFVGAVLFVVGPVAAVERNGLSALGRSSELTKGNRLMLAGVAFLLMFLEGLLFRLTEVFEKVGDYGAYFVAGSVVIAFTTLLRASASAVAYEQLRVEKEGLELNQLAEQLGGVDTGIDDLALSERSVEAMAKRRAVVGKLVGQSDAPEDAEAMASVRDMEAVAQRQRRRMKVIVGSVATVVVTGTLVALGIGAYNRVQENRDLDTMVKSVQEAQAALEVPPPKDDDDEFASPLPDARADALSRQIASNLSRTPAGRRKEMLGRMMTVHADTFYGVGFAKPFEALGKGASDDDLLEALHIAVEAAGCGPGLEKAKVADKNRARAFAKACPEGEAAPLDYGRFRPSTPLGRGALAELLELRARERRIESHPLHDVIEQLLLPES
;
A
#
# COMPACT_ATOMS: atom_id res chain seq x y z
N MET A 1 -45.18 11.22 -34.58
CA MET A 1 -44.13 11.90 -33.79
C MET A 1 -43.77 11.21 -32.46
N GLY A 2 -44.66 10.45 -31.79
CA GLY A 2 -44.38 9.84 -30.47
C GLY A 2 -43.41 8.63 -30.40
N PHE A 3 -42.71 8.27 -31.48
CA PHE A 3 -41.69 7.20 -31.49
C PHE A 3 -40.25 7.76 -31.45
N ILE A 4 -40.04 8.97 -31.99
CA ILE A 4 -38.74 9.66 -31.95
C ILE A 4 -38.49 10.27 -30.57
N GLU A 5 -39.55 10.79 -29.93
CA GLU A 5 -39.45 11.40 -28.59
C GLU A 5 -39.19 10.38 -27.47
N ARG A 6 -39.63 9.12 -27.64
CA ARG A 6 -39.36 8.04 -26.68
C ARG A 6 -37.92 7.50 -26.73
N ARG A 7 -37.18 7.71 -27.82
CA ARG A 7 -35.78 7.24 -27.95
C ARG A 7 -34.76 8.19 -27.33
N ILE A 8 -35.13 9.43 -27.00
CA ILE A 8 -34.16 10.48 -26.59
C ILE A 8 -33.86 10.46 -25.07
N HIS A 9 -34.56 9.66 -24.26
CA HIS A 9 -34.49 9.80 -22.79
C HIS A 9 -34.14 8.55 -21.96
N ARG A 10 -33.65 7.45 -22.55
CA ARG A 10 -33.13 6.32 -21.76
C ARG A 10 -31.61 6.20 -21.73
N ASN A 11 -30.91 7.33 -21.88
CA ASN A 11 -29.47 7.36 -21.61
C ASN A 11 -29.21 6.77 -20.22
N VAL A 12 -28.35 5.75 -20.19
CA VAL A 12 -27.90 5.14 -18.95
C VAL A 12 -27.30 6.26 -18.07
N ARG A 13 -27.85 6.45 -16.88
CA ARG A 13 -27.36 7.47 -15.96
C ARG A 13 -26.10 6.96 -15.27
N ILE A 14 -25.04 7.79 -15.28
CA ILE A 14 -23.76 7.49 -14.61
C ILE A 14 -23.98 7.10 -13.14
N SER A 15 -24.88 7.81 -12.45
CA SER A 15 -25.23 7.54 -11.06
C SER A 15 -25.83 6.15 -10.85
N ASP A 16 -26.69 5.69 -11.77
CA ASP A 16 -27.36 4.40 -11.64
C ASP A 16 -26.39 3.25 -11.91
N LEU A 17 -25.51 3.41 -12.91
CA LEU A 17 -24.46 2.44 -13.18
C LEU A 17 -23.54 2.30 -11.97
N LEU A 18 -22.98 3.41 -11.45
CA LEU A 18 -22.08 3.39 -10.30
C LEU A 18 -22.76 2.82 -9.04
N ARG A 19 -24.01 3.22 -8.76
CA ARG A 19 -24.77 2.70 -7.62
C ARG A 19 -24.98 1.19 -7.71
N ARG A 20 -25.31 0.67 -8.90
CA ARG A 20 -25.46 -0.78 -9.11
C ARG A 20 -24.13 -1.51 -9.00
N THR A 21 -23.05 -0.96 -9.56
CA THR A 21 -21.70 -1.51 -9.41
C THR A 21 -21.32 -1.66 -7.94
N VAL A 22 -21.43 -0.59 -7.15
CA VAL A 22 -21.11 -0.61 -5.71
C VAL A 22 -22.00 -1.59 -4.94
N ALA A 23 -23.26 -1.75 -5.33
CA ALA A 23 -24.17 -2.71 -4.68
C ALA A 23 -23.84 -4.19 -5.00
N VAL A 24 -23.23 -4.45 -6.17
CA VAL A 24 -22.88 -5.80 -6.65
C VAL A 24 -21.53 -6.26 -6.08
N VAL A 25 -20.54 -5.37 -6.00
CA VAL A 25 -19.17 -5.67 -5.57
C VAL A 25 -19.07 -6.49 -4.28
N PRO A 26 -19.72 -6.14 -3.14
CA PRO A 26 -19.56 -6.90 -1.91
C PRO A 26 -20.18 -8.30 -1.98
N ARG A 27 -21.13 -8.54 -2.91
CA ARG A 27 -21.69 -9.87 -3.16
C ARG A 27 -20.75 -10.75 -3.97
N LEU A 28 -19.95 -10.13 -4.84
CA LEU A 28 -18.97 -10.82 -5.67
C LEU A 28 -17.67 -11.08 -4.90
N LEU A 29 -17.29 -10.16 -4.00
CA LEU A 29 -15.98 -10.15 -3.34
C LEU A 29 -15.48 -11.53 -2.90
N PRO A 30 -16.21 -12.36 -2.13
CA PRO A 30 -15.67 -13.62 -1.62
C PRO A 30 -15.29 -14.60 -2.72
N GLY A 31 -16.07 -14.65 -3.81
CA GLY A 31 -15.80 -15.55 -4.94
C GLY A 31 -14.76 -15.01 -5.91
N VAL A 32 -14.51 -13.70 -5.90
CA VAL A 32 -13.58 -13.05 -6.82
C VAL A 32 -12.18 -12.92 -6.24
N LEU A 33 -12.02 -12.98 -4.92
CA LEU A 33 -10.71 -12.93 -4.29
C LEU A 33 -9.75 -13.99 -4.83
N LEU A 34 -10.21 -15.22 -5.08
CA LEU A 34 -9.37 -16.28 -5.64
C LEU A 34 -8.85 -15.95 -7.06
N PRO A 35 -9.71 -15.73 -8.08
CA PRO A 35 -9.22 -15.40 -9.43
C PRO A 35 -8.47 -14.07 -9.46
N LEU A 36 -8.88 -13.08 -8.66
CA LEU A 36 -8.16 -11.82 -8.53
C LEU A 36 -6.74 -12.07 -8.00
N PHE A 37 -6.59 -12.85 -6.92
CA PHE A 37 -5.28 -13.18 -6.36
C PHE A 37 -4.39 -13.91 -7.37
N VAL A 38 -4.94 -14.88 -8.10
CA VAL A 38 -4.21 -15.63 -9.14
C VAL A 38 -3.74 -14.69 -10.28
N LEU A 39 -4.60 -13.79 -10.74
CA LEU A 39 -4.27 -12.83 -11.79
C LEU A 39 -3.29 -11.73 -11.32
N TRP A 40 -3.23 -11.49 -10.02
CA TRP A 40 -2.34 -10.48 -9.41
C TRP A 40 -1.01 -11.04 -8.91
N LEU A 41 -0.88 -12.36 -8.75
CA LEU A 41 0.35 -13.01 -8.28
C LEU A 41 1.62 -12.57 -9.02
N PRO A 42 1.65 -12.50 -10.36
CA PRO A 42 2.84 -12.05 -11.09
C PRO A 42 3.24 -10.62 -10.74
N MET A 43 2.25 -9.73 -10.59
CA MET A 43 2.49 -8.33 -10.23
C MET A 43 2.87 -8.18 -8.76
N LEU A 44 2.33 -9.00 -7.87
CA LEU A 44 2.73 -9.01 -6.47
C LEU A 44 4.19 -9.48 -6.34
N GLY A 45 4.59 -10.52 -7.08
CA GLY A 45 5.99 -10.96 -7.14
C GLY A 45 6.92 -9.87 -7.68
N PHE A 46 6.52 -9.19 -8.75
CA PHE A 46 7.26 -8.05 -9.31
C PHE A 46 7.37 -6.88 -8.33
N ALA A 47 6.29 -6.53 -7.63
CA ALA A 47 6.24 -5.50 -6.61
C ALA A 47 7.14 -5.80 -5.41
N LEU A 48 7.12 -7.05 -4.93
CA LEU A 48 7.99 -7.51 -3.84
C LEU A 48 9.46 -7.52 -4.25
N TRP A 49 9.75 -7.96 -5.47
CA TRP A 49 11.10 -7.92 -6.03
C TRP A 49 11.61 -6.48 -6.13
N ALA A 50 10.82 -5.56 -6.70
CA ALA A 50 11.19 -4.15 -6.83
C ALA A 50 11.36 -3.47 -5.46
N GLY A 51 10.57 -3.87 -4.45
CA GLY A 51 10.69 -3.36 -3.08
C GLY A 51 11.87 -3.93 -2.28
N SER A 52 12.52 -5.00 -2.77
CA SER A 52 13.68 -5.61 -2.12
C SER A 52 15.01 -4.94 -2.44
N GLU A 53 15.02 -4.08 -3.46
CA GLU A 53 16.21 -3.29 -3.82
C GLU A 53 16.47 -2.21 -2.74
N PRO A 54 17.72 -2.08 -2.24
CA PRO A 54 18.04 -1.26 -1.06
C PRO A 54 17.86 0.25 -1.26
N ALA A 55 17.65 0.69 -2.50
CA ALA A 55 17.19 2.04 -2.82
C ALA A 55 16.64 1.99 -4.25
N PRO A 56 15.33 1.76 -4.46
CA PRO A 56 14.76 1.92 -5.78
C PRO A 56 15.04 3.37 -6.21
N GLY A 57 15.88 3.55 -7.22
CA GLY A 57 16.14 4.87 -7.80
C GLY A 57 14.82 5.56 -8.15
N ALA A 58 14.83 6.90 -8.28
CA ALA A 58 13.63 7.68 -8.59
C ALA A 58 12.88 7.18 -9.85
N GLU A 59 13.57 6.48 -10.74
CA GLU A 59 13.01 5.77 -11.89
C GLU A 59 11.99 4.66 -11.51
N TRP A 60 12.25 3.86 -10.47
CA TRP A 60 11.38 2.78 -10.03
C TRP A 60 10.05 3.28 -9.47
N ALA A 61 10.06 4.45 -8.83
CA ALA A 61 8.85 5.12 -8.33
C ALA A 61 7.87 5.45 -9.46
N LEU A 62 8.35 5.60 -10.70
CA LEU A 62 7.51 5.80 -11.89
C LEU A 62 7.19 4.47 -12.60
N ILE A 63 8.19 3.60 -12.76
CA ILE A 63 8.07 2.37 -13.55
C ILE A 63 7.10 1.38 -12.89
N VAL A 64 7.20 1.14 -11.58
CA VAL A 64 6.39 0.12 -10.91
C VAL A 64 4.89 0.49 -10.94
N PRO A 65 4.46 1.70 -10.52
CA PRO A 65 3.06 2.08 -10.63
C PRO A 65 2.55 2.05 -12.08
N ALA A 66 3.35 2.52 -13.04
CA ALA A 66 2.97 2.47 -14.46
C ALA A 66 2.77 1.04 -14.97
N ALA A 67 3.66 0.11 -14.59
CA ALA A 67 3.54 -1.31 -14.93
C ALA A 67 2.31 -1.95 -14.28
N LEU A 68 2.04 -1.67 -13.01
CA LEU A 68 0.86 -2.17 -12.30
C LEU A 68 -0.43 -1.61 -12.92
N SER A 69 -0.46 -0.32 -13.29
CA SER A 69 -1.59 0.30 -13.98
C SER A 69 -1.80 -0.32 -15.37
N ALA A 70 -0.73 -0.51 -16.15
CA ALA A 70 -0.80 -1.16 -17.46
C ALA A 70 -1.33 -2.60 -17.35
N TRP A 71 -0.84 -3.37 -16.37
CA TRP A 71 -1.34 -4.71 -16.07
C TRP A 71 -2.84 -4.69 -15.75
N SER A 72 -3.29 -3.73 -14.93
CA SER A 72 -4.70 -3.59 -14.56
C SER A 72 -5.61 -3.35 -15.77
N VAL A 73 -5.13 -2.59 -16.78
CA VAL A 73 -5.88 -2.30 -18.01
C VAL A 73 -6.07 -3.57 -18.85
N VAL A 74 -5.08 -4.46 -18.84
CA VAL A 74 -5.14 -5.76 -19.54
C VAL A 74 -5.99 -6.77 -18.76
N VAL A 75 -5.86 -6.82 -17.44
CA VAL A 75 -6.58 -7.78 -16.58
C VAL A 75 -8.06 -7.42 -16.42
N ALA A 76 -8.40 -6.13 -16.37
CA ALA A 76 -9.78 -5.67 -16.16
C ALA A 76 -10.82 -6.31 -17.12
N PRO A 77 -10.63 -6.36 -18.46
CA PRO A 77 -11.59 -7.00 -19.36
C PRO A 77 -11.68 -8.53 -19.17
N VAL A 78 -10.57 -9.20 -18.85
CA VAL A 78 -10.56 -10.64 -18.54
C VAL A 78 -11.35 -10.91 -17.26
N LEU A 79 -11.12 -10.10 -16.24
CA LEU A 79 -11.89 -10.17 -14.99
C LEU A 79 -13.37 -9.83 -15.24
N ALA A 80 -13.68 -8.82 -16.05
CA ALA A 80 -15.06 -8.47 -16.39
C ALA A 80 -15.81 -9.63 -17.07
N ALA A 81 -15.12 -10.34 -17.96
CA ALA A 81 -15.63 -11.55 -18.60
C ALA A 81 -15.95 -12.64 -17.56
N PHE A 82 -15.08 -12.83 -16.59
CA PHE A 82 -15.31 -13.77 -15.49
C PHE A 82 -16.48 -13.34 -14.58
N LEU A 83 -16.68 -12.03 -14.38
CA LEU A 83 -17.69 -11.48 -13.48
C LEU A 83 -19.08 -11.32 -14.08
N VAL A 84 -19.24 -11.37 -15.40
CA VAL A 84 -20.52 -11.03 -16.05
C VAL A 84 -21.68 -11.91 -15.56
N ALA A 85 -21.52 -13.23 -15.57
CA ALA A 85 -22.56 -14.17 -15.13
C ALA A 85 -22.94 -14.00 -13.65
N PRO A 86 -21.99 -14.00 -12.69
CA PRO A 86 -22.35 -13.78 -11.29
C PRO A 86 -22.85 -12.36 -11.02
N ALA A 87 -22.40 -11.33 -11.75
CA ALA A 87 -22.91 -9.97 -11.62
C ALA A 87 -24.39 -9.87 -12.05
N VAL A 88 -24.76 -10.47 -13.19
CA VAL A 88 -26.17 -10.49 -13.65
C VAL A 88 -27.05 -11.26 -12.66
N ARG A 89 -26.59 -12.42 -12.18
CA ARG A 89 -27.32 -13.21 -11.16
C ARG A 89 -27.47 -12.45 -9.84
N ALA A 90 -26.42 -11.75 -9.39
CA ALA A 90 -26.49 -10.89 -8.21
C ALA A 90 -27.51 -9.75 -8.38
N GLN A 91 -27.65 -9.19 -9.58
CA GLN A 91 -28.64 -8.17 -9.89
C GLN A 91 -30.06 -8.73 -9.94
N ALA A 92 -30.24 -9.94 -10.47
CA ALA A 92 -31.51 -10.68 -10.42
C ALA A 92 -31.92 -11.10 -8.99
N GLY A 93 -31.07 -10.88 -7.99
CA GLY A 93 -31.36 -11.18 -6.58
C GLY A 93 -31.09 -12.63 -6.19
N SER A 94 -30.46 -13.42 -7.06
CA SER A 94 -30.08 -14.80 -6.77
C SER A 94 -29.00 -14.85 -5.67
N ARG A 95 -29.08 -15.88 -4.80
CA ARG A 95 -28.02 -16.16 -3.82
C ARG A 95 -26.84 -16.77 -4.55
N LEU A 96 -25.68 -16.12 -4.47
CA LEU A 96 -24.45 -16.62 -5.08
C LEU A 96 -23.72 -17.55 -4.12
N LYS A 97 -23.52 -18.82 -4.52
CA LYS A 97 -22.57 -19.72 -3.86
C LYS A 97 -21.15 -19.28 -4.23
N VAL A 98 -20.25 -19.16 -3.24
CA VAL A 98 -18.86 -18.71 -3.45
C VAL A 98 -18.15 -19.56 -4.51
N ALA A 99 -18.32 -20.88 -4.47
CA ALA A 99 -17.75 -21.79 -5.47
C ALA A 99 -18.24 -21.51 -6.90
N ASN A 100 -19.53 -21.17 -7.08
CA ASN A 100 -20.08 -20.86 -8.41
C ASN A 100 -19.54 -19.53 -8.94
N VAL A 101 -19.22 -18.58 -8.06
CA VAL A 101 -18.56 -17.33 -8.46
C VAL A 101 -17.10 -17.58 -8.79
N ALA A 102 -16.38 -18.37 -7.98
CA ALA A 102 -14.96 -18.65 -8.15
C ALA A 102 -14.63 -19.56 -9.34
N PHE A 103 -15.53 -20.49 -9.69
CA PHE A 103 -15.31 -21.46 -10.77
C PHE A 103 -16.20 -21.26 -11.99
N GLY A 104 -17.33 -20.56 -11.85
CA GLY A 104 -18.32 -20.43 -12.93
C GLY A 104 -17.82 -19.64 -14.14
N GLY A 105 -16.85 -18.75 -13.96
CA GLY A 105 -16.28 -17.96 -15.06
C GLY A 105 -15.13 -18.63 -15.81
N LEU A 106 -14.55 -19.74 -15.33
CA LEU A 106 -13.35 -20.33 -15.96
C LEU A 106 -13.60 -20.80 -17.39
N SER A 107 -14.77 -21.38 -17.68
CA SER A 107 -15.12 -21.87 -19.02
C SER A 107 -15.23 -20.73 -20.04
N SER A 108 -15.59 -19.53 -19.59
CA SER A 108 -15.69 -18.33 -20.44
C SER A 108 -14.36 -17.60 -20.62
N LEU A 109 -13.38 -17.88 -19.75
CA LEU A 109 -12.11 -17.16 -19.71
C LEU A 109 -11.31 -17.37 -21.00
N GLY A 110 -11.31 -18.59 -21.55
CA GLY A 110 -10.60 -18.90 -22.81
C GLY A 110 -11.11 -18.08 -24.00
N ALA A 111 -12.44 -17.91 -24.11
CA ALA A 111 -13.04 -17.12 -25.20
C ALA A 111 -12.82 -15.61 -25.03
N ALA A 112 -12.71 -15.14 -23.78
CA ALA A 112 -12.54 -13.73 -23.47
C ALA A 112 -11.09 -13.26 -23.33
N LEU A 113 -10.14 -14.18 -23.14
CA LEU A 113 -8.73 -13.86 -22.90
C LEU A 113 -8.14 -13.06 -24.07
N LEU A 114 -8.22 -13.60 -25.29
CA LEU A 114 -7.65 -12.95 -26.47
C LEU A 114 -8.29 -11.58 -26.78
N PRO A 115 -9.62 -11.43 -26.91
CA PRO A 115 -10.23 -10.12 -27.17
C PRO A 115 -10.06 -9.15 -26.00
N GLY A 116 -10.03 -9.64 -24.75
CA GLY A 116 -9.76 -8.82 -23.57
C GLY A 116 -8.34 -8.24 -23.57
N VAL A 117 -7.33 -9.07 -23.86
CA VAL A 117 -5.93 -8.62 -23.97
C VAL A 117 -5.77 -7.62 -25.12
N ILE A 118 -6.34 -7.89 -26.29
CA ILE A 118 -6.28 -6.96 -27.44
C ILE A 118 -6.93 -5.63 -27.08
N ALA A 119 -8.10 -5.64 -26.43
CA ALA A 119 -8.76 -4.42 -26.00
C ALA A 119 -7.94 -3.64 -24.97
N GLY A 120 -7.29 -4.33 -24.03
CA GLY A 120 -6.37 -3.74 -23.07
C GLY A 120 -5.18 -3.06 -23.76
N LEU A 121 -4.53 -3.75 -24.70
CA LEU A 121 -3.40 -3.22 -25.47
C LEU A 121 -3.80 -2.02 -26.35
N VAL A 122 -4.94 -2.09 -27.02
CA VAL A 122 -5.46 -0.98 -27.85
C VAL A 122 -5.82 0.22 -26.98
N THR A 123 -6.36 -0.01 -25.78
CA THR A 123 -6.63 1.06 -24.80
C THR A 123 -5.32 1.68 -24.29
N LEU A 124 -4.31 0.85 -23.98
CA LEU A 124 -2.99 1.30 -23.56
C LEU A 124 -2.28 2.13 -24.64
N ALA A 125 -2.33 1.69 -25.90
CA ALA A 125 -1.84 2.45 -27.04
C ALA A 125 -2.57 3.80 -27.18
N GLY A 126 -3.88 3.82 -26.92
CA GLY A 126 -4.66 5.05 -26.83
C GLY A 126 -4.12 6.01 -25.77
N PHE A 127 -3.87 5.52 -24.55
CA PHE A 127 -3.29 6.32 -23.46
C PHE A 127 -1.86 6.78 -23.76
N ALA A 128 -1.04 5.93 -24.39
CA ALA A 128 0.32 6.27 -24.80
C ALA A 128 0.34 7.39 -25.85
N ALA A 129 -0.64 7.41 -26.76
CA ALA A 129 -0.79 8.49 -27.72
C ALA A 129 -1.30 9.78 -27.05
N CYS A 130 -2.37 9.71 -26.26
CA CYS A 130 -2.87 10.81 -25.43
C CYS A 130 -3.95 10.33 -24.44
N VAL A 131 -4.06 11.00 -23.29
CA VAL A 131 -5.02 10.66 -22.23
C VAL A 131 -6.48 10.63 -22.72
N LEU A 132 -6.91 11.64 -23.49
CA LEU A 132 -8.30 11.75 -23.96
C LEU A 132 -8.68 10.64 -24.97
N PRO A 133 -7.89 10.35 -26.02
CA PRO A 133 -8.08 9.18 -26.88
C PRO A 133 -8.11 7.85 -26.11
N GLY A 134 -7.23 7.67 -25.12
CA GLY A 134 -7.23 6.48 -24.27
C GLY A 134 -8.58 6.20 -23.61
N TYR A 135 -9.19 7.23 -23.00
CA TYR A 135 -10.53 7.10 -22.42
C TYR A 135 -11.62 6.81 -23.46
N PHE A 136 -11.54 7.44 -24.64
CA PHE A 136 -12.54 7.20 -25.68
C PHE A 136 -12.47 5.76 -26.20
N VAL A 137 -11.27 5.25 -26.45
CA VAL A 137 -11.03 3.86 -26.87
C VAL A 137 -11.49 2.89 -25.78
N GLY A 138 -11.10 3.14 -24.53
CA GLY A 138 -11.53 2.35 -23.38
C GLY A 138 -13.05 2.33 -23.22
N ALA A 139 -13.74 3.44 -23.52
CA ALA A 139 -15.20 3.51 -23.51
C ALA A 139 -15.86 2.73 -24.66
N VAL A 140 -15.26 2.72 -25.85
CA VAL A 140 -15.73 1.93 -26.99
C VAL A 140 -15.63 0.43 -26.69
N LEU A 141 -14.53 0.02 -26.06
CA LEU A 141 -14.22 -1.38 -25.73
C LEU A 141 -14.63 -1.77 -24.31
N PHE A 142 -15.36 -0.91 -23.60
CA PHE A 142 -15.64 -1.05 -22.16
C PHE A 142 -16.31 -2.38 -21.78
N VAL A 143 -17.12 -2.94 -22.68
CA VAL A 143 -17.91 -4.17 -22.45
C VAL A 143 -17.39 -5.38 -23.22
N VAL A 144 -16.16 -5.33 -23.75
CA VAL A 144 -15.60 -6.43 -24.56
C VAL A 144 -15.51 -7.75 -23.79
N GLY A 145 -15.12 -7.71 -22.51
CA GLY A 145 -15.01 -8.90 -21.67
C GLY A 145 -16.35 -9.61 -21.51
N PRO A 146 -17.39 -8.92 -21.01
CA PRO A 146 -18.75 -9.44 -20.95
C PRO A 146 -19.26 -9.99 -22.30
N VAL A 147 -19.08 -9.24 -23.40
CA VAL A 147 -19.51 -9.69 -24.73
C VAL A 147 -18.81 -10.99 -25.13
N ALA A 148 -17.49 -11.07 -24.97
CA ALA A 148 -16.72 -12.24 -25.35
C ALA A 148 -17.07 -13.48 -24.51
N ALA A 149 -17.28 -13.31 -23.20
CA ALA A 149 -17.66 -14.41 -22.31
C ALA A 149 -19.08 -14.93 -22.58
N VAL A 150 -20.05 -14.02 -22.74
CA VAL A 150 -21.46 -14.36 -22.85
C VAL A 150 -21.81 -14.86 -24.24
N GLU A 151 -21.38 -14.13 -25.26
CA GLU A 151 -21.75 -14.43 -26.64
C GLU A 151 -20.78 -15.42 -27.30
N ARG A 152 -19.65 -15.76 -26.63
CA ARG A 152 -18.60 -16.68 -27.12
C ARG A 152 -18.05 -16.28 -28.50
N ASN A 153 -18.03 -14.98 -28.76
CA ASN A 153 -17.80 -14.39 -30.07
C ASN A 153 -16.31 -14.16 -30.41
N GLY A 154 -15.37 -14.64 -29.59
CA GLY A 154 -13.93 -14.51 -29.81
C GLY A 154 -13.54 -13.07 -30.17
N LEU A 155 -12.79 -12.88 -31.26
CA LEU A 155 -12.37 -11.54 -31.73
C LEU A 155 -13.52 -10.65 -32.23
N SER A 156 -14.62 -11.24 -32.70
CA SER A 156 -15.79 -10.45 -33.14
C SER A 156 -16.47 -9.70 -31.99
N ALA A 157 -16.15 -10.07 -30.74
CA ALA A 157 -16.56 -9.34 -29.54
C ALA A 157 -16.10 -7.87 -29.53
N LEU A 158 -14.99 -7.52 -30.19
CA LEU A 158 -14.51 -6.14 -30.29
C LEU A 158 -15.49 -5.26 -31.10
N GLY A 159 -15.93 -5.75 -32.25
CA GLY A 159 -16.91 -5.07 -33.10
C GLY A 159 -18.25 -4.96 -32.38
N ARG A 160 -18.70 -6.07 -31.77
CA ARG A 160 -19.95 -6.11 -31.01
C ARG A 160 -19.96 -5.17 -29.81
N SER A 161 -18.84 -5.06 -29.08
CA SER A 161 -18.69 -4.10 -27.98
C SER A 161 -18.85 -2.66 -28.49
N SER A 162 -18.22 -2.31 -29.62
CA SER A 162 -18.35 -0.98 -30.24
C SER A 162 -19.78 -0.64 -30.68
N GLU A 163 -20.52 -1.64 -31.17
CA GLU A 163 -21.95 -1.52 -31.52
C GLU A 163 -22.81 -1.30 -30.26
N LEU A 164 -22.61 -2.11 -29.22
CA LEU A 164 -23.34 -2.01 -27.96
C LEU A 164 -23.05 -0.71 -27.21
N THR A 165 -21.84 -0.15 -27.31
CA THR A 165 -21.51 1.14 -26.67
C THR A 165 -21.92 2.36 -27.50
N LYS A 166 -22.29 2.21 -28.78
CA LYS A 166 -22.70 3.33 -29.66
C LYS A 166 -23.85 4.14 -29.04
N GLY A 167 -23.68 5.45 -28.92
CA GLY A 167 -24.65 6.35 -28.25
C GLY A 167 -24.38 6.60 -26.76
N ASN A 168 -23.73 5.66 -26.07
CA ASN A 168 -23.40 5.76 -24.64
C ASN A 168 -21.89 5.93 -24.37
N ARG A 169 -21.06 6.12 -25.41
CA ARG A 169 -19.58 6.19 -25.30
C ARG A 169 -19.09 7.28 -24.35
N LEU A 170 -19.64 8.49 -24.43
CA LEU A 170 -19.24 9.60 -23.54
C LEU A 170 -19.59 9.31 -22.07
N MET A 171 -20.72 8.66 -21.84
CA MET A 171 -21.15 8.27 -20.50
C MET A 171 -20.24 7.17 -19.92
N LEU A 172 -19.90 6.15 -20.71
CA LEU A 172 -18.93 5.12 -20.31
C LEU A 172 -17.52 5.70 -20.10
N ALA A 173 -17.10 6.66 -20.93
CA ALA A 173 -15.84 7.39 -20.73
C ALA A 173 -15.86 8.16 -19.40
N GLY A 174 -16.97 8.83 -19.06
CA GLY A 174 -17.14 9.49 -17.77
C GLY A 174 -17.06 8.53 -16.58
N VAL A 175 -17.63 7.34 -16.70
CA VAL A 175 -17.54 6.29 -15.67
C VAL A 175 -16.10 5.79 -15.53
N ALA A 176 -15.42 5.51 -16.65
CA ALA A 176 -14.02 5.11 -16.65
C ALA A 176 -13.11 6.19 -16.02
N PHE A 177 -13.37 7.47 -16.34
CA PHE A 177 -12.68 8.60 -15.75
C PHE A 177 -12.89 8.67 -14.22
N LEU A 178 -14.13 8.55 -13.74
CA LEU A 178 -14.42 8.57 -12.30
C LEU A 178 -13.75 7.41 -11.55
N LEU A 179 -13.73 6.21 -12.14
CA LEU A 179 -13.06 5.04 -11.55
C LEU A 179 -11.54 5.23 -11.50
N MET A 180 -10.94 5.80 -12.54
CA MET A 180 -9.50 6.12 -12.55
C MET A 180 -9.14 7.26 -11.59
N PHE A 181 -10.01 8.26 -11.46
CA PHE A 181 -9.85 9.33 -10.48
C PHE A 181 -9.89 8.78 -9.05
N LEU A 182 -10.86 7.89 -8.75
CA LEU A 182 -10.94 7.20 -7.46
C LEU A 182 -9.67 6.37 -7.19
N GLU A 183 -9.15 5.67 -8.19
CA GLU A 183 -7.89 4.94 -8.08
C GLU A 183 -6.71 5.84 -7.73
N GLY A 184 -6.55 6.96 -8.43
CA GLY A 184 -5.52 7.94 -8.12
C GLY A 184 -5.64 8.49 -6.69
N LEU A 185 -6.86 8.74 -6.22
CA LEU A 185 -7.12 9.18 -4.85
C LEU A 185 -6.72 8.11 -3.80
N LEU A 186 -7.06 6.84 -4.06
CA LEU A 186 -6.67 5.74 -3.17
C LEU A 186 -5.16 5.52 -3.17
N PHE A 187 -4.50 5.73 -4.31
CA PHE A 187 -3.04 5.63 -4.42
C PHE A 187 -2.32 6.72 -3.61
N ARG A 188 -2.90 7.92 -3.47
CA ARG A 188 -2.37 8.95 -2.56
C ARG A 188 -2.28 8.47 -1.10
N LEU A 189 -3.13 7.53 -0.68
CA LEU A 189 -3.08 6.98 0.67
C LEU A 189 -1.85 6.07 0.87
N THR A 190 -1.30 5.50 -0.20
CA THR A 190 -0.13 4.62 -0.10
C THR A 190 1.17 5.41 0.02
N GLU A 191 1.21 6.68 -0.44
CA GLU A 191 2.38 7.58 -0.32
C GLU A 191 2.86 7.78 1.13
N VAL A 192 2.02 7.47 2.13
CA VAL A 192 2.44 7.48 3.55
C VAL A 192 3.58 6.48 3.80
N PHE A 193 3.54 5.31 3.15
CA PHE A 193 4.57 4.27 3.27
C PHE A 193 5.89 4.68 2.60
N GLU A 194 5.80 5.36 1.45
CA GLU A 194 6.97 5.95 0.78
C GLU A 194 7.67 6.96 1.68
N LYS A 195 6.91 7.86 2.33
CA LYS A 195 7.47 8.90 3.22
C LYS A 195 8.18 8.36 4.44
N VAL A 196 7.84 7.16 4.91
CA VAL A 196 8.53 6.49 6.02
C VAL A 196 9.66 5.57 5.56
N GLY A 197 9.94 5.52 4.25
CA GLY A 197 11.00 4.70 3.65
C GLY A 197 10.66 3.22 3.52
N ASP A 198 9.39 2.82 3.69
CA ASP A 198 8.94 1.43 3.55
C ASP A 198 8.37 1.17 2.16
N TYR A 199 9.28 1.03 1.18
CA TYR A 199 8.92 0.78 -0.22
C TYR A 199 8.21 -0.57 -0.43
N GLY A 200 8.52 -1.57 0.39
CA GLY A 200 7.84 -2.86 0.37
C GLY A 200 6.35 -2.70 0.72
N ALA A 201 6.04 -2.03 1.83
CA ALA A 201 4.66 -1.74 2.21
C ALA A 201 3.96 -0.83 1.19
N TYR A 202 4.66 0.16 0.61
CA TYR A 202 4.13 1.01 -0.45
C TYR A 202 3.65 0.21 -1.66
N PHE A 203 4.50 -0.69 -2.20
CA PHE A 203 4.14 -1.48 -3.38
C PHE A 203 3.06 -2.53 -3.09
N VAL A 204 3.07 -3.15 -1.90
CA VAL A 204 2.00 -4.07 -1.48
C VAL A 204 0.67 -3.32 -1.35
N ALA A 205 0.65 -2.18 -0.67
CA ALA A 205 -0.55 -1.35 -0.53
C ALA A 205 -1.06 -0.86 -1.90
N GLY A 206 -0.16 -0.40 -2.77
CA GLY A 206 -0.48 0.00 -4.13
C GLY A 206 -1.09 -1.16 -4.94
N SER A 207 -0.54 -2.36 -4.82
CA SER A 207 -1.08 -3.57 -5.47
C SER A 207 -2.50 -3.90 -4.98
N VAL A 208 -2.76 -3.76 -3.68
CA VAL A 208 -4.10 -3.95 -3.10
C VAL A 208 -5.09 -2.91 -3.65
N VAL A 209 -4.68 -1.63 -3.71
CA VAL A 209 -5.51 -0.55 -4.28
C VAL A 209 -5.87 -0.87 -5.73
N ILE A 210 -4.90 -1.21 -6.57
CA ILE A 210 -5.14 -1.48 -7.99
C ILE A 210 -5.96 -2.75 -8.19
N ALA A 211 -5.74 -3.80 -7.39
CA ALA A 211 -6.57 -5.01 -7.43
C ALA A 211 -8.04 -4.70 -7.10
N PHE A 212 -8.27 -3.88 -6.08
CA PHE A 212 -9.61 -3.44 -5.69
C PHE A 212 -10.28 -2.57 -6.77
N THR A 213 -9.57 -1.61 -7.35
CA THR A 213 -10.14 -0.75 -8.42
C THR A 213 -10.36 -1.54 -9.70
N THR A 214 -9.53 -2.53 -10.00
CA THR A 214 -9.74 -3.49 -11.11
C THR A 214 -11.05 -4.25 -10.93
N LEU A 215 -11.37 -4.71 -9.71
CA LEU A 215 -12.65 -5.34 -9.38
C LEU A 215 -13.84 -4.39 -9.62
N LEU A 216 -13.72 -3.12 -9.23
CA LEU A 216 -14.74 -2.10 -9.49
C LEU A 216 -14.94 -1.87 -10.99
N ARG A 217 -13.85 -1.74 -11.76
CA ARG A 217 -13.88 -1.58 -13.22
C ARG A 217 -14.53 -2.77 -13.91
N ALA A 218 -14.15 -3.99 -13.53
CA ALA A 218 -14.70 -5.22 -14.07
C ALA A 218 -16.20 -5.38 -13.75
N SER A 219 -16.60 -5.05 -12.51
CA SER A 219 -18.00 -5.03 -12.10
C SER A 219 -18.81 -3.97 -12.86
N ALA A 220 -18.26 -2.76 -13.03
CA ALA A 220 -18.90 -1.70 -13.80
C ALA A 220 -19.10 -2.09 -15.27
N SER A 221 -18.12 -2.76 -15.88
CA SER A 221 -18.22 -3.32 -17.23
C SER A 221 -19.35 -4.34 -17.34
N ALA A 222 -19.43 -5.28 -16.40
CA ALA A 222 -20.49 -6.29 -16.37
C ALA A 222 -21.90 -5.67 -16.23
N VAL A 223 -22.07 -4.69 -15.34
CA VAL A 223 -23.36 -3.97 -15.20
C VAL A 223 -23.67 -3.14 -16.45
N ALA A 224 -22.67 -2.48 -17.03
CA ALA A 224 -22.86 -1.69 -18.25
C ALA A 224 -23.31 -2.58 -19.42
N TYR A 225 -22.71 -3.76 -19.57
CA TYR A 225 -23.12 -4.73 -20.60
C TYR A 225 -24.59 -5.10 -20.49
N GLU A 226 -25.06 -5.45 -19.29
CA GLU A 226 -26.47 -5.76 -19.04
C GLU A 226 -27.37 -4.57 -19.42
N GLN A 227 -27.05 -3.37 -18.93
CA GLN A 227 -27.87 -2.18 -19.20
C GLN A 227 -27.94 -1.85 -20.69
N LEU A 228 -26.82 -1.96 -21.40
CA LEU A 228 -26.78 -1.71 -22.84
C LEU A 228 -27.60 -2.74 -23.62
N ARG A 229 -27.60 -4.02 -23.22
CA ARG A 229 -28.45 -5.05 -23.86
C ARG A 229 -29.93 -4.84 -23.55
N VAL A 230 -30.29 -4.53 -22.31
CA VAL A 230 -31.68 -4.20 -21.95
C VAL A 230 -32.17 -2.99 -22.75
N GLU A 231 -31.35 -1.95 -22.89
CA GLU A 231 -31.73 -0.72 -23.60
C GLU A 231 -31.83 -0.93 -25.11
N LYS A 232 -30.87 -1.64 -25.72
CA LYS A 232 -30.77 -1.77 -27.19
C LYS A 232 -31.53 -2.94 -27.77
N GLU A 233 -31.59 -4.05 -27.05
CA GLU A 233 -32.19 -5.30 -27.52
C GLU A 233 -33.55 -5.55 -26.89
N GLY A 234 -33.94 -4.77 -25.88
CA GLY A 234 -35.22 -4.94 -25.18
C GLY A 234 -35.30 -6.23 -24.37
N LEU A 235 -34.16 -6.84 -24.04
CA LEU A 235 -34.10 -8.07 -23.25
C LEU A 235 -34.47 -7.78 -21.80
N GLU A 236 -35.36 -8.60 -21.24
CA GLU A 236 -35.63 -8.56 -19.80
C GLU A 236 -34.47 -9.19 -19.02
N LEU A 237 -34.21 -8.66 -17.81
CA LEU A 237 -33.13 -9.14 -16.93
C LEU A 237 -33.17 -10.67 -16.71
N ASN A 238 -34.38 -11.21 -16.58
CA ASN A 238 -34.59 -12.64 -16.34
C ASN A 238 -34.18 -13.50 -17.54
N GLN A 239 -34.47 -13.04 -18.76
CA GLN A 239 -34.06 -13.73 -19.99
C GLN A 239 -32.53 -13.71 -20.14
N LEU A 240 -31.88 -12.62 -19.76
CA LEU A 240 -30.42 -12.54 -19.77
C LEU A 240 -29.81 -13.48 -18.74
N ALA A 241 -30.38 -13.56 -17.53
CA ALA A 241 -29.93 -14.51 -16.52
C ALA A 241 -30.07 -15.96 -17.01
N GLU A 242 -31.19 -16.28 -17.67
CA GLU A 242 -31.48 -17.59 -18.26
C GLU A 242 -30.49 -17.97 -19.35
N GLN A 243 -30.20 -17.06 -20.29
CA GLN A 243 -29.16 -17.24 -21.31
C GLN A 243 -27.76 -17.46 -20.71
N LEU A 244 -27.48 -16.88 -19.54
CA LEU A 244 -26.23 -17.05 -18.81
C LEU A 244 -26.20 -18.32 -17.94
N GLY A 245 -27.13 -19.25 -18.16
CA GLY A 245 -27.22 -20.50 -17.43
C GLY A 245 -27.62 -20.32 -15.96
N GLY A 246 -28.32 -19.23 -15.62
CA GLY A 246 -29.06 -19.10 -14.38
C GLY A 246 -30.54 -19.11 -14.71
N VAL A 247 -31.29 -20.17 -14.43
CA VAL A 247 -31.67 -20.38 -13.05
C VAL A 247 -31.76 -21.88 -12.74
N ASP A 248 -31.03 -22.35 -11.73
CA ASP A 248 -31.67 -23.16 -10.70
C ASP A 248 -32.68 -22.21 -10.03
N THR A 249 -33.79 -21.89 -10.71
CA THR A 249 -34.97 -21.49 -9.98
C THR A 249 -35.19 -22.74 -9.19
N GLY A 250 -35.05 -22.69 -7.87
CA GLY A 250 -35.72 -23.68 -7.06
C GLY A 250 -37.20 -23.56 -7.41
N ILE A 251 -37.63 -24.19 -8.50
CA ILE A 251 -39.04 -24.46 -8.76
C ILE A 251 -39.51 -25.38 -7.64
N ASP A 252 -38.60 -26.11 -6.99
CA ASP A 252 -38.81 -26.77 -5.70
C ASP A 252 -39.02 -25.80 -4.51
N ASP A 253 -38.50 -24.57 -4.56
CA ASP A 253 -38.80 -23.49 -3.58
C ASP A 253 -40.07 -22.69 -3.96
N LEU A 254 -40.53 -22.75 -5.22
CA LEU A 254 -41.87 -22.32 -5.61
C LEU A 254 -42.94 -23.39 -5.31
N ALA A 255 -42.58 -24.67 -5.19
CA ALA A 255 -43.45 -25.69 -4.60
C ALA A 255 -43.66 -25.47 -3.08
N LEU A 256 -42.74 -24.80 -2.40
CA LEU A 256 -42.96 -24.22 -1.07
C LEU A 256 -43.84 -22.95 -1.11
N SER A 257 -44.09 -22.36 -2.29
CA SER A 257 -45.03 -21.26 -2.47
C SER A 257 -46.48 -21.71 -2.50
N GLU A 258 -46.84 -22.90 -2.98
CA GLU A 258 -48.24 -23.34 -2.90
C GLU A 258 -48.69 -23.50 -1.44
N ARG A 259 -47.89 -24.17 -0.60
CA ARG A 259 -48.20 -24.30 0.83
C ARG A 259 -48.12 -22.97 1.58
N SER A 260 -47.22 -22.06 1.21
CA SER A 260 -47.12 -20.75 1.88
C SER A 260 -48.14 -19.74 1.37
N VAL A 261 -48.57 -19.81 0.10
CA VAL A 261 -49.71 -19.09 -0.47
C VAL A 261 -51.01 -19.64 0.11
N GLU A 262 -51.15 -20.95 0.27
CA GLU A 262 -52.29 -21.59 0.94
C GLU A 262 -52.31 -21.23 2.44
N ALA A 263 -51.16 -21.21 3.11
CA ALA A 263 -51.05 -20.75 4.50
C ALA A 263 -51.34 -19.23 4.64
N MET A 264 -50.92 -18.40 3.69
CA MET A 264 -51.26 -16.97 3.66
C MET A 264 -52.75 -16.75 3.33
N ALA A 265 -53.34 -17.54 2.45
CA ALA A 265 -54.77 -17.52 2.16
C ALA A 265 -55.60 -17.95 3.38
N LYS A 266 -55.17 -18.99 4.10
CA LYS A 266 -55.75 -19.38 5.39
C LYS A 266 -55.63 -18.27 6.43
N ARG A 267 -54.45 -17.62 6.55
CA ARG A 267 -54.28 -16.49 7.46
C ARG A 267 -55.16 -15.30 7.06
N ARG A 268 -55.30 -14.98 5.77
CA ARG A 268 -56.22 -13.93 5.28
C ARG A 268 -57.68 -14.26 5.56
N ALA A 269 -58.10 -15.53 5.40
CA ALA A 269 -59.46 -15.96 5.73
C ALA A 269 -59.76 -15.87 7.23
N VAL A 270 -58.78 -16.20 8.08
CA VAL A 270 -58.90 -16.07 9.53
C VAL A 270 -58.93 -14.59 9.95
N VAL A 271 -58.07 -13.76 9.37
CA VAL A 271 -58.04 -12.31 9.65
C VAL A 271 -59.34 -11.64 9.14
N GLY A 272 -59.84 -12.00 7.96
CA GLY A 272 -61.11 -11.50 7.43
C GLY A 272 -62.32 -11.89 8.29
N LYS A 273 -62.30 -13.07 8.92
CA LYS A 273 -63.33 -13.47 9.90
C LYS A 273 -63.22 -12.77 11.24
N LEU A 274 -62.01 -12.37 11.65
CA LEU A 274 -61.79 -11.61 12.88
C LEU A 274 -62.06 -10.11 12.72
N VAL A 275 -62.13 -9.61 11.48
CA VAL A 275 -62.35 -8.19 11.14
C VAL A 275 -63.81 -7.92 10.70
N GLY A 276 -64.74 -8.85 10.97
CA GLY A 276 -66.16 -8.56 10.86
C GLY A 276 -66.59 -7.52 11.91
N GLN A 277 -66.99 -6.34 11.42
CA GLN A 277 -67.56 -5.17 12.12
C GLN A 277 -66.58 -4.07 12.55
N SER A 278 -66.43 -3.06 11.69
CA SER A 278 -66.54 -1.63 12.04
C SER A 278 -66.37 -0.81 10.77
N ASP A 279 -67.37 0.00 10.44
CA ASP A 279 -67.34 0.96 9.35
C ASP A 279 -66.15 1.95 9.49
N ALA A 280 -65.35 2.06 8.43
CA ALA A 280 -64.37 3.10 8.09
C ALA A 280 -63.10 3.26 8.99
N PRO A 281 -61.95 3.77 8.47
CA PRO A 281 -61.82 4.64 7.30
C PRO A 281 -60.81 4.20 6.22
N GLU A 282 -60.87 4.90 5.08
CA GLU A 282 -60.03 4.85 3.87
C GLU A 282 -58.50 4.98 4.09
N ASP A 283 -58.02 5.06 5.33
CA ASP A 283 -56.60 5.25 5.66
C ASP A 283 -55.79 3.95 5.83
N ALA A 284 -56.43 2.78 5.81
CA ALA A 284 -55.75 1.50 5.98
C ALA A 284 -54.81 1.16 4.81
N GLU A 285 -55.17 1.55 3.59
CA GLU A 285 -54.36 1.31 2.40
C GLU A 285 -53.17 2.29 2.33
N ALA A 286 -53.38 3.55 2.75
CA ALA A 286 -52.31 4.53 2.92
C ALA A 286 -51.29 4.08 4.00
N MET A 287 -51.77 3.56 5.14
CA MET A 287 -50.92 3.00 6.19
C MET A 287 -50.16 1.75 5.75
N ALA A 288 -50.73 0.91 4.89
CA ALA A 288 -50.04 -0.24 4.30
C ALA A 288 -48.91 0.21 3.35
N SER A 289 -49.17 1.21 2.50
CA SER A 289 -48.17 1.81 1.62
C SER A 289 -46.99 2.43 2.40
N VAL A 290 -47.29 3.14 3.49
CA VAL A 290 -46.26 3.74 4.36
C VAL A 290 -45.41 2.66 5.04
N ARG A 291 -46.02 1.59 5.56
CA ARG A 291 -45.29 0.45 6.15
C ARG A 291 -44.40 -0.26 5.13
N ASP A 292 -44.87 -0.42 3.89
CA ASP A 292 -44.06 -1.00 2.83
C ASP A 292 -42.89 -0.08 2.43
N MET A 293 -43.11 1.24 2.36
CA MET A 293 -42.02 2.21 2.17
C MET A 293 -41.00 2.18 3.30
N GLU A 294 -41.44 2.11 4.57
CA GLU A 294 -40.54 1.99 5.72
C GLU A 294 -39.76 0.66 5.71
N ALA A 295 -40.42 -0.45 5.35
CA ALA A 295 -39.77 -1.75 5.22
C ALA A 295 -38.69 -1.74 4.11
N VAL A 296 -38.97 -1.08 2.98
CA VAL A 296 -37.99 -0.88 1.89
C VAL A 296 -36.84 0.00 2.34
N ALA A 297 -37.12 1.12 3.03
CA ALA A 297 -36.11 2.02 3.57
C ALA A 297 -35.22 1.34 4.62
N GLN A 298 -35.80 0.52 5.50
CA GLN A 298 -35.03 -0.28 6.46
C GLN A 298 -34.15 -1.34 5.77
N ARG A 299 -34.66 -2.02 4.73
CA ARG A 299 -33.84 -2.95 3.92
C ARG A 299 -32.68 -2.23 3.23
N GLN A 300 -32.91 -1.02 2.71
CA GLN A 300 -31.85 -0.20 2.12
C GLN A 300 -30.80 0.21 3.18
N ARG A 301 -31.21 0.68 4.37
CA ARG A 301 -30.28 1.00 5.46
C ARG A 301 -29.45 -0.21 5.91
N ARG A 302 -30.08 -1.39 6.05
CA ARG A 302 -29.34 -2.63 6.40
C ARG A 302 -28.32 -3.00 5.31
N ARG A 303 -28.69 -2.91 4.04
CA ARG A 303 -27.74 -3.13 2.92
C ARG A 303 -26.59 -2.12 2.96
N MET A 304 -26.88 -0.84 3.19
CA MET A 304 -25.86 0.21 3.24
C MET A 304 -24.85 -0.02 4.38
N LYS A 305 -25.33 -0.45 5.57
CA LYS A 305 -24.44 -0.83 6.68
C LYS A 305 -23.52 -2.01 6.33
N VAL A 306 -24.00 -3.01 5.60
CA VAL A 306 -23.19 -4.15 5.17
C VAL A 306 -22.14 -3.73 4.12
N ILE A 307 -22.50 -2.84 3.20
CA ILE A 307 -21.56 -2.29 2.19
C ILE A 307 -20.47 -1.46 2.88
N VAL A 308 -20.84 -0.53 3.77
CA VAL A 308 -19.88 0.29 4.52
C VAL A 308 -18.99 -0.60 5.40
N GLY A 309 -19.57 -1.60 6.07
CA GLY A 309 -18.81 -2.55 6.87
C GLY A 309 -17.80 -3.36 6.05
N SER A 310 -18.19 -3.88 4.89
CA SER A 310 -17.29 -4.68 4.05
C SER A 310 -16.14 -3.86 3.45
N VAL A 311 -16.40 -2.63 3.01
CA VAL A 311 -15.33 -1.71 2.55
C VAL A 311 -14.39 -1.36 3.69
N ALA A 312 -14.93 -1.02 4.88
CA ALA A 312 -14.12 -0.75 6.05
C ALA A 312 -13.26 -1.96 6.45
N THR A 313 -13.79 -3.18 6.43
CA THR A 313 -13.03 -4.40 6.73
C THR A 313 -11.87 -4.61 5.75
N VAL A 314 -12.07 -4.43 4.44
CA VAL A 314 -10.99 -4.60 3.46
C VAL A 314 -9.87 -3.58 3.70
N VAL A 315 -10.22 -2.31 3.92
CA VAL A 315 -9.25 -1.25 4.19
C VAL A 315 -8.50 -1.51 5.50
N VAL A 316 -9.21 -1.88 6.56
CA VAL A 316 -8.62 -2.18 7.87
C VAL A 316 -7.70 -3.40 7.78
N THR A 317 -8.14 -4.50 7.17
CA THR A 317 -7.31 -5.70 7.03
C THR A 317 -6.07 -5.41 6.17
N GLY A 318 -6.21 -4.68 5.07
CA GLY A 318 -5.06 -4.26 4.26
C GLY A 318 -4.05 -3.41 5.04
N THR A 319 -4.56 -2.47 5.86
CA THR A 319 -3.73 -1.62 6.73
C THR A 319 -3.03 -2.45 7.81
N LEU A 320 -3.72 -3.40 8.44
CA LEU A 320 -3.16 -4.28 9.47
C LEU A 320 -2.07 -5.19 8.91
N VAL A 321 -2.26 -5.73 7.70
CA VAL A 321 -1.22 -6.54 7.03
C VAL A 321 0.00 -5.69 6.73
N ALA A 322 -0.17 -4.48 6.20
CA ALA A 322 0.93 -3.55 5.96
C ALA A 322 1.69 -3.18 7.25
N LEU A 323 0.96 -2.87 8.32
CA LEU A 323 1.55 -2.62 9.65
C LEU A 323 2.29 -3.85 10.20
N GLY A 324 1.75 -5.05 9.98
CA GLY A 324 2.39 -6.31 10.38
C GLY A 324 3.70 -6.55 9.65
N ILE A 325 3.76 -6.27 8.35
CA ILE A 325 4.99 -6.35 7.55
C ILE A 325 6.02 -5.32 8.03
N GLY A 326 5.62 -4.06 8.23
CA GLY A 326 6.51 -3.02 8.76
C GLY A 326 7.05 -3.33 10.16
N ALA A 327 6.21 -3.91 11.04
CA ALA A 327 6.65 -4.38 12.35
C ALA A 327 7.63 -5.56 12.26
N TYR A 328 7.39 -6.51 11.35
CA TYR A 328 8.28 -7.64 11.11
C TYR A 328 9.65 -7.19 10.61
N ASN A 329 9.70 -6.27 9.63
CA ASN A 329 10.94 -5.71 9.11
C ASN A 329 11.72 -4.98 10.20
N ARG A 330 11.04 -4.18 11.04
CA ARG A 330 11.67 -3.55 12.22
C ARG A 330 12.28 -4.56 13.19
N VAL A 331 11.62 -5.69 13.43
CA VAL A 331 12.15 -6.75 14.31
C VAL A 331 13.39 -7.41 13.70
N GLN A 332 13.41 -7.67 12.40
CA GLN A 332 14.60 -8.21 11.73
C GLN A 332 15.77 -7.24 11.77
N GLU A 333 15.54 -5.97 11.42
CA GLU A 333 16.59 -4.95 11.45
C GLU A 333 17.15 -4.75 12.88
N ASN A 334 16.31 -4.81 13.92
CA ASN A 334 16.79 -4.74 15.30
C ASN A 334 17.63 -5.96 15.70
N ARG A 335 17.35 -7.15 15.17
CA ARG A 335 18.19 -8.33 15.39
C ARG A 335 19.56 -8.18 14.76
N ASP A 336 19.62 -7.71 13.52
CA ASP A 336 20.88 -7.46 12.83
C ASP A 336 21.73 -6.42 13.58
N LEU A 337 21.07 -5.37 14.08
CA LEU A 337 21.72 -4.34 14.89
C LEU A 337 22.29 -4.91 16.20
N ASP A 338 21.54 -5.75 16.90
CA ASP A 338 22.00 -6.40 18.13
C ASP A 338 23.18 -7.34 17.86
N THR A 339 23.19 -8.05 16.73
CA THR A 339 24.32 -8.89 16.30
C THR A 339 25.57 -8.04 16.04
N MET A 340 25.42 -6.86 15.44
CA MET A 340 26.56 -5.94 15.24
C MET A 340 27.06 -5.34 16.55
N VAL A 341 26.18 -4.95 17.48
CA VAL A 341 26.60 -4.45 18.79
C VAL A 341 27.38 -5.52 19.55
N LYS A 342 26.93 -6.78 19.51
CA LYS A 342 27.65 -7.90 20.10
C LYS A 342 29.03 -8.10 19.49
N SER A 343 29.17 -8.04 18.16
CA SER A 343 30.49 -8.23 17.52
C SER A 343 31.47 -7.12 17.88
N VAL A 344 31.00 -5.88 18.07
CA VAL A 344 31.83 -4.77 18.57
C VAL A 344 32.24 -4.98 20.03
N GLN A 345 31.31 -5.43 20.88
CA GLN A 345 31.60 -5.73 22.29
C GLN A 345 32.60 -6.88 22.44
N GLU A 346 32.45 -7.95 21.66
CA GLU A 346 33.38 -9.09 21.63
C GLU A 346 34.78 -8.66 21.16
N ALA A 347 34.85 -7.82 20.13
CA ALA A 347 36.12 -7.27 19.65
C ALA A 347 36.80 -6.36 20.69
N GLN A 348 36.02 -5.58 21.44
CA GLN A 348 36.54 -4.76 22.54
C GLN A 348 37.03 -5.62 23.70
N ALA A 349 36.26 -6.62 24.13
CA ALA A 349 36.67 -7.53 25.19
C ALA A 349 37.99 -8.24 24.85
N ALA A 350 38.19 -8.59 23.57
CA ALA A 350 39.46 -9.17 23.10
C ALA A 350 40.66 -8.20 23.16
N LEU A 351 40.44 -6.88 23.15
CA LEU A 351 41.48 -5.86 23.30
C LEU A 351 41.83 -5.59 24.77
N GLU A 352 40.90 -5.85 25.70
CA GLU A 352 41.11 -5.64 27.14
C GLU A 352 41.90 -6.76 27.81
N VAL A 353 42.00 -7.94 27.18
CA VAL A 353 42.84 -9.03 27.69
C VAL A 353 44.30 -8.61 27.54
N PRO A 354 45.04 -8.38 28.65
CA PRO A 354 46.44 -8.01 28.57
C PRO A 354 47.19 -9.15 27.87
N PRO A 355 48.14 -8.83 26.96
CA PRO A 355 48.94 -9.88 26.35
C PRO A 355 49.62 -10.71 27.45
N PRO A 356 49.71 -12.03 27.30
CA PRO A 356 50.43 -12.85 28.25
C PRO A 356 51.85 -12.28 28.44
N LYS A 357 52.24 -12.07 29.70
CA LYS A 357 53.60 -11.71 30.05
C LYS A 357 54.44 -12.97 29.91
N ASP A 358 54.84 -13.30 28.69
CA ASP A 358 55.89 -14.27 28.46
C ASP A 358 57.21 -13.52 28.67
N ASP A 359 57.95 -13.89 29.71
CA ASP A 359 59.12 -13.16 30.21
C ASP A 359 60.36 -13.25 29.29
N ASP A 360 60.28 -13.93 28.14
CA ASP A 360 61.48 -14.36 27.40
C ASP A 360 61.61 -13.92 25.92
N ASP A 361 60.67 -13.18 25.29
CA ASP A 361 60.74 -12.97 23.83
C ASP A 361 60.78 -11.50 23.33
N GLU A 362 61.90 -11.18 22.68
CA GLU A 362 62.29 -9.92 22.02
C GLU A 362 61.52 -9.63 20.69
N PHE A 363 60.41 -10.31 20.42
CA PHE A 363 59.61 -10.14 19.21
C PHE A 363 58.16 -9.74 19.52
N ALA A 364 57.98 -8.49 19.93
CA ALA A 364 56.68 -7.84 19.99
C ALA A 364 56.08 -7.76 18.57
N SER A 365 55.24 -8.73 18.23
CA SER A 365 54.56 -8.75 16.94
C SER A 365 53.52 -7.62 16.88
N PRO A 366 53.48 -6.79 15.81
CA PRO A 366 52.58 -5.64 15.67
C PRO A 366 51.15 -6.05 15.26
N LEU A 367 50.57 -7.04 15.96
CA LEU A 367 49.23 -7.58 15.71
C LEU A 367 48.02 -6.77 16.22
N PRO A 368 48.10 -5.82 17.18
CA PRO A 368 46.91 -5.11 17.66
C PRO A 368 46.27 -4.20 16.59
N ASP A 369 47.10 -3.53 15.79
CA ASP A 369 46.62 -2.49 14.87
C ASP A 369 45.85 -3.07 13.67
N ALA A 370 46.25 -4.24 13.17
CA ALA A 370 45.57 -4.88 12.03
C ALA A 370 44.13 -5.32 12.36
N ARG A 371 43.88 -5.78 13.60
CA ARG A 371 42.52 -6.16 14.05
C ARG A 371 41.64 -4.93 14.28
N ALA A 372 42.19 -3.88 14.88
CA ALA A 372 41.47 -2.62 15.06
C ALA A 372 41.09 -1.98 13.71
N ASP A 373 41.99 -2.03 12.73
CA ASP A 373 41.73 -1.55 11.36
C ASP A 373 40.70 -2.38 10.61
N ALA A 374 40.73 -3.71 10.76
CA ALA A 374 39.74 -4.60 10.15
C ALA A 374 38.33 -4.34 10.72
N LEU A 375 38.23 -4.20 12.05
CA LEU A 375 36.97 -3.86 12.72
C LEU A 375 36.45 -2.49 12.29
N SER A 376 37.33 -1.49 12.22
CA SER A 376 36.96 -0.13 11.79
C SER A 376 36.44 -0.11 10.35
N ARG A 377 37.07 -0.85 9.44
CA ARG A 377 36.60 -1.01 8.06
C ARG A 377 35.26 -1.75 7.98
N GLN A 378 35.05 -2.76 8.81
CA GLN A 378 33.79 -3.48 8.87
C GLN A 378 32.65 -2.59 9.38
N ILE A 379 32.89 -1.80 10.43
CA ILE A 379 31.92 -0.85 10.98
C ILE A 379 31.59 0.23 9.96
N ALA A 380 32.60 0.82 9.30
CA ALA A 380 32.39 1.84 8.26
C ALA A 380 31.59 1.28 7.06
N SER A 381 31.92 0.06 6.61
CA SER A 381 31.18 -0.63 5.55
C SER A 381 29.72 -0.86 5.94
N ASN A 382 29.46 -1.33 7.16
CA ASN A 382 28.10 -1.55 7.65
C ASN A 382 27.31 -0.24 7.79
N LEU A 383 27.93 0.82 8.31
CA LEU A 383 27.32 2.15 8.40
C LEU A 383 26.98 2.69 7.00
N SER A 384 27.87 2.53 6.02
CA SER A 384 27.63 2.99 4.65
C SER A 384 26.44 2.31 3.96
N ARG A 385 26.17 1.05 4.31
CA ARG A 385 25.03 0.28 3.80
C ARG A 385 23.72 0.55 4.55
N THR A 386 23.81 1.22 5.71
CA THR A 386 22.65 1.48 6.55
C THR A 386 21.91 2.75 6.07
N PRO A 387 20.56 2.70 5.95
CA PRO A 387 19.76 3.88 5.57
C PRO A 387 20.05 5.09 6.46
N ALA A 388 20.05 6.30 5.88
CA ALA A 388 20.48 7.53 6.56
C ALA A 388 19.72 7.81 7.89
N GLY A 389 18.41 7.51 7.94
CA GLY A 389 17.62 7.65 9.17
C GLY A 389 18.03 6.69 10.29
N ARG A 390 18.51 5.49 9.93
CA ARG A 390 18.95 4.43 10.86
C ARG A 390 20.43 4.57 11.25
N ARG A 391 21.25 5.21 10.40
CA ARG A 391 22.68 5.46 10.69
C ARG A 391 22.87 6.20 12.02
N LYS A 392 22.02 7.19 12.31
CA LYS A 392 22.04 7.92 13.58
C LYS A 392 21.77 7.02 14.79
N GLU A 393 20.75 6.16 14.70
CA GLU A 393 20.41 5.20 15.75
C GLU A 393 21.57 4.21 15.98
N MET A 394 22.10 3.65 14.90
CA MET A 394 23.23 2.71 14.94
C MET A 394 24.47 3.35 15.55
N LEU A 395 24.79 4.57 15.13
CA LEU A 395 25.92 5.33 15.67
C LEU A 395 25.72 5.66 17.15
N GLY A 396 24.50 6.05 17.55
CA GLY A 396 24.16 6.27 18.96
C GLY A 396 24.42 5.03 19.82
N ARG A 397 23.95 3.85 19.38
CA ARG A 397 24.19 2.60 20.13
C ARG A 397 25.67 2.22 20.19
N MET A 398 26.41 2.36 19.10
CA MET A 398 27.86 2.10 19.08
C MET A 398 28.61 3.06 20.00
N MET A 399 28.29 4.35 19.93
CA MET A 399 28.88 5.37 20.78
C MET A 399 28.52 5.15 22.25
N THR A 400 27.34 4.64 22.57
CA THR A 400 26.95 4.32 23.96
C THR A 400 27.93 3.36 24.63
N VAL A 401 28.41 2.34 23.89
CA VAL A 401 29.38 1.34 24.40
C VAL A 401 30.73 1.99 24.71
N HIS A 402 31.12 2.97 23.91
CA HIS A 402 32.44 3.58 23.96
C HIS A 402 32.49 4.89 24.75
N ALA A 403 31.35 5.57 24.91
CA ALA A 403 31.33 6.96 25.32
C ALA A 403 31.90 7.18 26.71
N ASP A 404 31.59 6.31 27.67
CA ASP A 404 32.13 6.47 29.02
C ASP A 404 33.63 6.19 29.08
N THR A 405 34.13 5.29 28.24
CA THR A 405 35.57 4.98 28.14
C THR A 405 36.37 6.13 27.52
N PHE A 406 35.82 6.81 26.51
CA PHE A 406 36.53 7.88 25.79
C PHE A 406 36.27 9.28 26.34
N TYR A 407 35.07 9.57 26.85
CA TYR A 407 34.65 10.90 27.28
C TYR A 407 34.41 11.03 28.79
N GLY A 408 34.49 9.92 29.53
CA GLY A 408 34.25 9.85 30.97
C GLY A 408 32.83 9.44 31.33
N VAL A 409 32.67 9.04 32.60
CA VAL A 409 31.40 8.50 33.13
C VAL A 409 30.25 9.50 32.94
N GLY A 410 29.17 9.06 32.30
CA GLY A 410 27.94 9.84 32.12
C GLY A 410 27.66 10.25 30.67
N PHE A 411 28.62 10.06 29.76
CA PHE A 411 28.46 10.34 28.33
C PHE A 411 27.72 9.24 27.58
N ALA A 412 27.60 8.03 28.13
CA ALA A 412 26.80 6.95 27.52
C ALA A 412 25.32 7.33 27.38
N LYS A 413 24.71 8.01 28.36
CA LYS A 413 23.28 8.35 28.37
C LYS A 413 22.81 9.17 27.15
N PRO A 414 23.48 10.27 26.78
CA PRO A 414 23.13 11.03 25.57
C PRO A 414 23.15 10.18 24.29
N PHE A 415 24.16 9.32 24.13
CA PHE A 415 24.25 8.43 22.97
C PHE A 415 23.24 7.28 23.04
N GLU A 416 22.84 6.84 24.23
CA GLU A 416 21.76 5.87 24.41
C GLU A 416 20.42 6.46 23.94
N ALA A 417 20.17 7.73 24.24
CA ALA A 417 19.00 8.45 23.74
C ALA A 417 19.02 8.55 22.21
N LEU A 418 20.16 8.88 21.61
CA LEU A 418 20.32 8.86 20.14
C LEU A 418 20.08 7.45 19.57
N GLY A 419 20.58 6.42 20.25
CA GLY A 419 20.36 5.01 19.90
C GLY A 419 18.92 4.53 20.07
N LYS A 420 18.04 5.34 20.67
CA LYS A 420 16.58 5.14 20.77
C LYS A 420 15.80 6.04 19.80
N GLY A 421 16.49 6.76 18.91
CA GLY A 421 15.88 7.65 17.93
C GLY A 421 15.48 9.02 18.47
N ALA A 422 16.14 9.50 19.54
CA ALA A 422 15.95 10.88 20.01
C ALA A 422 16.31 11.90 18.92
N SER A 423 15.67 13.07 18.96
CA SER A 423 15.95 14.14 18.00
C SER A 423 17.34 14.72 18.21
N ASP A 424 17.87 15.43 17.19
CA ASP A 424 19.18 16.09 17.28
C ASP A 424 19.21 17.15 18.40
N ASP A 425 18.07 17.77 18.71
CA ASP A 425 17.94 18.74 19.78
C ASP A 425 18.00 18.07 21.16
N ASP A 426 17.31 16.93 21.33
CA ASP A 426 17.37 16.13 22.57
C ASP A 426 18.79 15.63 22.85
N LEU A 427 19.51 15.21 21.80
CA LEU A 427 20.91 14.80 21.91
C LEU A 427 21.79 15.95 22.38
N LEU A 428 21.60 17.15 21.81
CA LEU A 428 22.39 18.33 22.16
C LEU A 428 22.11 18.76 23.60
N GLU A 429 20.85 18.70 24.04
CA GLU A 429 20.47 18.98 25.42
C GLU A 429 21.09 17.95 26.37
N ALA A 430 21.01 16.66 26.06
CA ALA A 430 21.60 15.60 26.88
C ALA A 430 23.13 15.72 26.96
N LEU A 431 23.81 16.01 25.83
CA LEU A 431 25.24 16.27 25.81
C LEU A 431 25.60 17.51 26.63
N HIS A 432 24.79 18.56 26.56
CA HIS A 432 25.01 19.76 27.36
C HIS A 432 24.95 19.47 28.87
N ILE A 433 23.93 18.72 29.31
CA ILE A 433 23.79 18.28 30.70
C ILE A 433 24.99 17.42 31.15
N ALA A 434 25.44 16.48 30.31
CA ALA A 434 26.59 15.62 30.63
C ALA A 434 27.88 16.43 30.81
N VAL A 435 28.08 17.47 29.99
CA VAL A 435 29.26 18.36 30.06
C VAL A 435 29.23 19.25 31.29
N GLU A 436 28.06 19.76 31.65
CA GLU A 436 27.89 20.55 32.87
C GLU A 436 28.14 19.67 34.11
N ALA A 437 27.62 18.45 34.12
CA ALA A 437 27.87 17.48 35.19
C ALA A 437 29.36 17.09 35.32
N ALA A 438 30.09 17.07 34.20
CA ALA A 438 31.54 16.85 34.17
C ALA A 438 32.36 18.09 34.60
N GLY A 439 31.72 19.21 34.94
CA GLY A 439 32.40 20.43 35.41
C GLY A 439 33.02 21.28 34.28
N CYS A 440 32.74 20.98 33.01
CA CYS A 440 33.33 21.70 31.87
C CYS A 440 32.51 22.93 31.42
N GLY A 441 31.42 23.27 32.12
CA GLY A 441 30.53 24.39 31.79
C GLY A 441 31.24 25.75 31.58
N PRO A 442 32.11 26.19 32.51
CA PRO A 442 32.79 27.50 32.39
C PRO A 442 33.77 27.57 31.20
N GLY A 443 34.41 26.46 30.84
CA GLY A 443 35.30 26.40 29.69
C GLY A 443 34.55 26.33 28.36
N LEU A 444 33.36 25.70 28.35
CA LEU A 444 32.52 25.62 27.16
C LEU A 444 31.98 27.00 26.76
N GLU A 445 31.55 27.82 27.72
CA GLU A 445 31.11 29.20 27.42
C GLU A 445 32.25 30.06 26.88
N LYS A 446 33.47 29.95 27.44
CA LYS A 446 34.64 30.64 26.88
C LYS A 446 34.98 30.16 25.46
N ALA A 447 34.88 28.85 25.22
CA ALA A 447 35.21 28.26 23.93
C ALA A 447 34.15 28.57 22.84
N LYS A 448 32.85 28.67 23.21
CA LYS A 448 31.76 29.11 22.32
C LYS A 448 31.98 30.53 21.80
N VAL A 449 32.55 31.41 22.63
CA VAL A 449 32.90 32.80 22.24
C VAL A 449 34.14 32.82 21.33
N ALA A 450 35.08 31.90 21.54
CA ALA A 450 36.36 31.89 20.84
C ALA A 450 36.35 31.15 19.48
N ASP A 451 35.50 30.14 19.29
CA ASP A 451 35.52 29.28 18.10
C ASP A 451 34.12 29.14 17.48
N LYS A 452 33.96 29.56 16.21
CA LYS A 452 32.68 29.44 15.49
C LYS A 452 32.26 27.99 15.29
N ASN A 453 33.21 27.06 15.33
CA ASN A 453 32.93 25.63 15.22
C ASN A 453 32.69 25.03 16.62
N ARG A 454 31.41 24.80 16.95
CA ARG A 454 30.97 24.30 18.25
C ARG A 454 31.67 22.99 18.68
N ALA A 455 32.11 22.15 17.74
CA ALA A 455 32.82 20.92 18.04
C ALA A 455 34.25 21.13 18.54
N ARG A 456 34.98 22.08 17.94
CA ARG A 456 36.33 22.47 18.41
C ARG A 456 36.28 23.20 19.73
N ALA A 457 35.24 24.00 19.94
CA ALA A 457 34.99 24.64 21.22
C ALA A 457 34.83 23.59 22.34
N PHE A 458 34.10 22.51 22.05
CA PHE A 458 33.87 21.41 22.97
C PHE A 458 35.16 20.69 23.38
N ALA A 459 36.03 20.37 22.41
CA ALA A 459 37.31 19.69 22.67
C ALA A 459 38.28 20.53 23.52
N LYS A 460 38.14 21.87 23.54
CA LYS A 460 39.00 22.80 24.29
C LYS A 460 38.44 23.18 25.67
N ALA A 461 37.21 22.77 25.98
CA ALA A 461 36.44 23.30 27.09
C ALA A 461 36.76 22.66 28.46
N CYS A 462 37.28 21.43 28.49
CA CYS A 462 37.63 20.77 29.74
C CYS A 462 39.08 21.08 30.15
N PRO A 463 39.35 21.57 31.38
CA PRO A 463 40.70 21.93 31.81
C PRO A 463 41.59 20.69 32.00
N GLU A 464 42.88 20.82 31.64
CA GLU A 464 43.92 19.83 31.93
C GLU A 464 44.19 19.83 33.45
N GLY A 465 43.82 18.74 34.15
CA GLY A 465 44.06 18.57 35.58
C GLY A 465 43.82 17.12 36.03
N GLU A 466 44.33 16.73 37.20
CA GLU A 466 44.39 15.33 37.70
C GLU A 466 43.03 14.61 37.86
N ALA A 467 41.91 15.34 37.71
CA ALA A 467 40.55 14.80 37.68
C ALA A 467 39.83 15.04 36.34
N ALA A 468 40.57 15.36 35.27
CA ALA A 468 40.01 15.50 33.94
C ALA A 468 39.61 14.10 33.43
N PRO A 469 38.32 13.86 33.09
CA PRO A 469 37.89 12.60 32.46
C PRO A 469 38.51 12.36 31.08
N LEU A 470 39.27 13.32 30.56
CA LEU A 470 40.02 13.25 29.32
C LEU A 470 41.52 13.23 29.64
N ASP A 471 42.04 12.07 30.04
CA ASP A 471 43.48 11.81 30.04
C ASP A 471 43.97 11.77 28.58
N TYR A 472 44.47 12.91 28.10
CA TYR A 472 45.05 13.05 26.76
C TYR A 472 46.24 12.09 26.53
N GLY A 473 46.84 11.52 27.59
CA GLY A 473 47.87 10.47 27.49
C GLY A 473 47.33 9.11 27.02
N ARG A 474 46.05 8.82 27.29
CA ARG A 474 45.32 7.64 26.76
C ARG A 474 44.55 7.95 25.48
N PHE A 475 44.32 9.22 25.18
CA PHE A 475 43.82 9.67 23.89
C PHE A 475 44.95 9.62 22.85
N ARG A 476 45.47 8.42 22.56
CA ARG A 476 46.31 8.23 21.38
C ARG A 476 45.46 8.63 20.16
N PRO A 477 45.88 9.60 19.34
CA PRO A 477 45.11 10.04 18.18
C PRO A 477 44.89 8.93 17.13
N SER A 478 45.41 7.71 17.32
CA SER A 478 45.52 6.66 16.33
C SER A 478 44.32 5.73 16.21
N THR A 479 43.26 5.82 17.02
CA THR A 479 42.08 4.96 16.82
C THR A 479 41.10 5.58 15.81
N PRO A 480 40.98 5.02 14.60
CA PRO A 480 40.22 5.61 13.49
C PRO A 480 38.70 5.72 13.75
N LEU A 481 38.18 4.92 14.68
CA LEU A 481 36.75 4.85 15.03
C LEU A 481 36.20 6.16 15.64
N GLY A 482 36.93 6.81 16.55
CA GLY A 482 36.46 8.02 17.23
C GLY A 482 36.45 9.25 16.32
N ARG A 483 37.43 9.35 15.42
CA ARG A 483 37.50 10.44 14.42
C ARG A 483 36.42 10.27 13.35
N GLY A 484 36.18 9.05 12.87
CA GLY A 484 35.19 8.78 11.83
C GLY A 484 33.76 9.08 12.28
N ALA A 485 33.37 8.59 13.45
CA ALA A 485 32.03 8.78 14.01
C ALA A 485 31.69 10.25 14.27
N LEU A 486 32.62 11.00 14.87
CA LEU A 486 32.44 12.42 15.15
C LEU A 486 32.50 13.26 13.86
N ALA A 487 33.37 12.91 12.91
CA ALA A 487 33.43 13.58 11.61
C ALA A 487 32.14 13.36 10.81
N GLU A 488 31.57 12.15 10.80
CA GLU A 488 30.31 11.85 10.10
C GLU A 488 29.11 12.57 10.74
N LEU A 489 29.05 12.65 12.08
CA LEU A 489 28.05 13.47 12.80
C LEU A 489 28.16 14.97 12.49
N LEU A 490 29.39 15.48 12.36
CA LEU A 490 29.64 16.87 12.02
C LEU A 490 29.39 17.17 10.55
N GLU A 491 29.64 16.21 9.66
CA GLU A 491 29.35 16.30 8.22
C GLU A 491 27.85 16.25 7.94
N LEU A 492 27.09 15.38 8.62
CA LEU A 492 25.62 15.34 8.53
C LEU A 492 24.99 16.68 8.95
N ARG A 493 25.57 17.37 9.94
CA ARG A 493 25.15 18.72 10.35
C ARG A 493 25.62 19.82 9.38
N ALA A 494 26.78 19.65 8.76
CA ALA A 494 27.31 20.59 7.77
C ALA A 494 26.50 20.55 6.47
N ARG A 495 25.96 19.39 6.06
CA ARG A 495 25.11 19.27 4.86
C ARG A 495 23.77 20.00 4.95
N GLU A 496 23.28 20.33 6.13
CA GLU A 496 22.06 21.16 6.32
C GLU A 496 22.32 22.68 6.34
N ARG A 497 23.58 23.13 6.35
CA ARG A 497 23.95 24.55 6.25
C ARG A 497 25.00 24.73 5.15
N ARG A 498 24.58 25.18 3.96
CA ARG A 498 25.52 25.57 2.90
C ARG A 498 26.60 26.53 3.45
N ILE A 499 27.87 26.20 3.23
CA ILE A 499 28.92 27.03 2.54
C ILE A 499 30.35 26.46 2.81
N GLU A 500 31.06 26.27 1.69
CA GLU A 500 32.51 26.38 1.35
C GLU A 500 33.63 25.70 2.18
N SER A 501 34.10 24.59 1.60
CA SER A 501 35.49 24.09 1.39
C SER A 501 36.58 24.27 2.46
N HIS A 502 37.09 23.12 2.93
CA HIS A 502 38.38 22.93 3.63
C HIS A 502 39.17 21.82 2.90
N PRO A 503 40.51 21.86 2.78
CA PRO A 503 41.34 20.91 2.00
C PRO A 503 41.38 19.43 2.48
N LEU A 504 40.46 19.03 3.36
CA LEU A 504 40.17 17.61 3.62
C LEU A 504 39.00 17.09 2.75
N HIS A 505 38.31 18.01 2.05
CA HIS A 505 37.17 17.71 1.18
C HIS A 505 37.62 16.91 -0.05
N ASP A 506 38.76 17.24 -0.66
CA ASP A 506 39.24 16.59 -1.90
C ASP A 506 39.54 15.09 -1.75
N VAL A 507 39.94 14.63 -0.54
CA VAL A 507 40.25 13.21 -0.29
C VAL A 507 38.98 12.39 -0.02
N ILE A 508 37.94 13.02 0.54
CA ILE A 508 36.63 12.39 0.79
C ILE A 508 35.75 12.45 -0.47
N GLU A 509 35.89 13.49 -1.29
CA GLU A 509 35.23 13.63 -2.61
C GLU A 509 35.75 12.59 -3.62
N GLN A 510 37.05 12.25 -3.57
CA GLN A 510 37.63 11.14 -4.36
C GLN A 510 37.17 9.74 -3.95
N LEU A 511 36.61 9.57 -2.74
CA LEU A 511 36.11 8.28 -2.24
C LEU A 511 34.58 8.14 -2.34
N LEU A 512 33.85 9.22 -2.62
CA LEU A 512 32.38 9.27 -2.60
C LEU A 512 31.71 9.67 -3.94
N LEU A 513 32.47 9.98 -4.97
CA LEU A 513 31.92 10.11 -6.33
C LEU A 513 32.18 8.82 -7.12
N PRO A 514 31.14 8.16 -7.67
CA PRO A 514 31.36 7.11 -8.66
C PRO A 514 31.93 7.75 -9.93
N GLU A 515 32.91 7.10 -10.56
CA GLU A 515 33.29 7.43 -11.94
C GLU A 515 32.02 7.46 -12.81
N SER A 516 31.97 8.45 -13.69
CA SER A 516 30.92 8.78 -14.67
C SER A 516 30.22 7.58 -15.31
#